data_AF-A0A4Q5ZDX1-F1
#
_entry.id   AF-A0A4Q5ZDX1-F1
#
_cell.length_a   1.000
_cell.length_b   1.000
_cell.length_c   1.000
_cell.angle_alpha   90.00
_cell.angle_beta   90.00
_cell.angle_gamma   90.00
#
_symmetry.space_group_name_H-M   'P 1'
#
loop_
_entity.id
_entity.type
_entity.pdbx_description
1 polymer ?
#
loop_
_entity_poly.entity_id
_entity_poly.type
_entity_poly.pdbx_seq_one_letter_code
_entity_poly.pdbx_strand_id
1 'polypeptide(L)' 'MPTFSKIYKLPDLLQQVQKWHQQGKKIVFTNGCFDLLHLGHIDYLEKARELGDKLVVGLNTDQSV' A
#
# COMPACT_ATOMS: atom_id res chain seq x y z
N MET A 1 11.57 13.15 1.74
CA MET A 1 10.19 13.20 2.30
C MET A 1 10.19 12.43 3.60
N PRO A 2 9.56 12.94 4.68
CA PRO A 2 9.46 12.20 5.94
C PRO A 2 8.57 10.95 5.76
N THR A 3 9.02 9.80 6.25
CA THR A 3 8.36 8.49 6.08
C THR A 3 6.91 8.47 6.58
N PHE A 4 6.61 9.25 7.62
CA PHE A 4 5.28 9.35 8.22
C PHE A 4 4.19 9.87 7.28
N SER A 5 4.54 10.59 6.21
CA SER A 5 3.54 11.09 5.25
C SER A 5 2.88 9.99 4.41
N LYS A 6 3.34 8.74 4.53
CA LYS A 6 2.81 7.57 3.81
C LYS A 6 1.95 6.65 4.68
N ILE A 7 1.85 6.93 5.98
CA ILE A 7 1.08 6.13 6.93
C ILE A 7 -0.29 6.78 7.08
N TYR A 8 -1.35 6.01 6.83
CA TYR A 8 -2.72 6.48 6.90
C TYR A 8 -3.53 5.67 7.91
N LYS A 9 -4.45 6.33 8.62
CA LYS A 9 -5.61 5.65 9.19
C LYS A 9 -6.63 5.40 8.08
N LEU A 10 -7.50 4.40 8.27
CA LEU A 10 -8.49 4.02 7.26
C LEU A 10 -9.34 5.21 6.77
N PRO A 11 -9.91 6.08 7.62
CA PRO A 11 -10.72 7.21 7.14
C PRO A 11 -9.95 8.18 6.25
N ASP A 12 -8.70 8.49 6.62
CA ASP A 12 -7.84 9.40 5.88
C ASP A 12 -7.38 8.77 4.55
N LEU A 13 -7.11 7.46 4.57
CA LEU A 13 -6.77 6.69 3.37
C LEU A 13 -7.92 6.71 2.36
N LEU A 14 -9.16 6.51 2.82
CA LEU A 14 -10.33 6.51 1.94
C LEU A 14 -10.49 7.86 1.22
N GLN A 15 -10.30 8.98 1.93
CA GLN A 15 -10.30 10.30 1.30
C GLN A 15 -9.18 10.45 0.26
N GLN A 16 -8.00 9.92 0.55
CA GLN A 16 -6.87 9.99 -0.37
C GLN A 16 -7.08 9.12 -1.62
N VAL A 17 -7.64 7.92 -1.46
CA VAL A 17 -8.01 7.00 -2.55
C VAL A 17 -9.05 7.64 -3.46
N GLN A 18 -10.07 8.30 -2.88
CA GLN A 18 -11.06 9.04 -3.68
C GLN A 18 -10.42 10.16 -4.51
N LYS A 19 -9.47 10.92 -3.94
CA LYS A 19 -8.73 11.95 -4.69
C LYS A 19 -7.95 11.35 -5.87
N TRP A 20 -7.26 10.22 -5.66
CA TRP A 20 -6.55 9.53 -6.75
C TRP A 20 -7.51 9.00 -7.81
N HIS A 21 -8.65 8.45 -7.40
CA HIS A 21 -9.68 8.00 -8.33
C HIS A 21 -10.22 9.15 -9.18
N GLN A 22 -10.50 10.30 -8.59
CA GLN A 22 -10.91 11.52 -9.31
C GLN A 22 -9.84 12.04 -10.28
N GLN A 23 -8.56 11.75 -10.02
CA GLN A 23 -7.44 12.05 -10.91
C GLN A 23 -7.24 10.99 -12.02
N GLY A 24 -8.11 9.98 -12.12
CA GLY A 24 -8.00 8.89 -13.07
C GLY A 24 -6.82 7.95 -12.81
N LYS A 25 -6.29 7.94 -11.59
CA LYS A 25 -5.14 7.11 -11.22
C LYS A 25 -5.56 5.65 -10.99
N LYS A 26 -4.78 4.71 -11.53
CA LYS A 26 -4.95 3.29 -11.25
C LYS A 26 -4.34 2.95 -9.89
N ILE A 27 -5.16 2.47 -8.98
CA ILE A 27 -4.77 2.18 -7.59
C ILE A 27 -4.70 0.66 -7.43
N VAL A 28 -3.56 0.18 -6.93
CA VAL A 28 -3.29 -1.23 -6.63
C VAL A 28 -3.29 -1.37 -5.12
N PHE A 29 -3.89 -2.46 -4.64
CA PHE A 29 -3.93 -2.78 -3.22
C PHE A 29 -3.34 -4.16 -2.97
N THR A 30 -2.58 -4.28 -1.90
CA THR A 30 -2.15 -5.55 -1.31
C THR A 30 -2.14 -5.42 0.21
N ASN A 31 -2.13 -6.55 0.92
CA ASN A 31 -1.81 -6.59 2.33
C ASN A 31 -0.68 -7.59 2.63
N GLY A 32 -0.21 -7.61 3.87
CA GLY A 32 0.77 -8.58 4.38
C GLY A 32 1.22 -8.24 5.79
N CYS A 33 1.74 -9.24 6.51
CA CYS A 33 2.41 -9.06 7.80
C CYS A 33 3.82 -8.46 7.61
N PHE A 34 4.55 -8.89 6.56
CA PHE A 34 5.90 -8.41 6.21
C PHE A 34 6.95 -8.55 7.32
N ASP A 35 6.78 -9.51 8.22
CA ASP A 35 7.79 -9.89 9.20
C ASP A 35 9.09 -10.32 8.51
N LEU A 36 10.22 -9.82 9.04
CA LEU A 36 11.56 -9.99 8.48
C LEU A 36 11.59 -9.83 6.96
N LEU A 37 11.50 -8.58 6.49
CA LEU A 37 11.57 -8.23 5.07
C LEU A 37 12.72 -8.95 4.35
N HIS A 38 12.34 -9.74 3.34
CA HIS A 38 13.27 -10.49 2.50
C HIS A 38 12.97 -10.26 1.02
N LEU A 39 13.87 -10.72 0.14
CA LEU A 39 13.83 -10.48 -1.31
C LEU A 39 12.47 -10.81 -1.93
N GLY A 40 11.83 -11.91 -1.51
CA GLY A 40 10.47 -12.26 -1.96
C GLY A 40 9.43 -11.15 -1.75
N HIS A 41 9.43 -10.47 -0.60
CA HIS A 41 8.52 -9.35 -0.34
C HIS A 41 8.84 -8.13 -1.21
N ILE A 42 10.12 -7.86 -1.47
CA ILE A 42 10.53 -6.73 -2.31
C ILE A 42 10.13 -6.97 -3.77
N ASP A 43 10.44 -8.15 -4.31
CA ASP A 43 10.06 -8.54 -5.67
C ASP A 43 8.53 -8.50 -5.85
N TYR A 44 7.79 -9.01 -4.85
CA TYR A 44 6.34 -8.93 -4.81
C TYR A 44 5.82 -7.48 -4.84
N LEU A 45 6.34 -6.61 -3.97
CA LEU A 45 5.89 -5.21 -3.88
C LEU A 45 6.27 -4.40 -5.12
N GLU A 46 7.43 -4.65 -5.74
CA GLU A 46 7.81 -4.02 -7.00
C GLU A 46 6.87 -4.43 -8.13
N LYS A 47 6.60 -5.73 -8.29
CA LYS A 47 5.62 -6.22 -9.28
C LYS A 47 4.24 -5.62 -9.04
N ALA A 48 3.78 -5.54 -7.79
CA ALA A 48 2.50 -4.92 -7.46
C ALA A 48 2.49 -3.42 -7.82
N ARG A 49 3.58 -2.69 -7.56
CA ARG A 49 3.71 -1.27 -7.89
C ARG A 49 3.65 -1.02 -9.40
N GLU A 50 4.18 -1.91 -10.23
CA GLU A 50 4.15 -1.79 -11.70
C GLU A 50 2.74 -1.88 -12.29
N LEU A 51 1.78 -2.44 -11.56
CA LEU A 51 0.41 -2.62 -12.05
C LEU A 51 -0.45 -1.35 -11.99
N GLY A 52 0.04 -0.24 -11.42
CA GLY A 52 -0.70 1.02 -11.36
C GLY A 52 0.13 2.24 -10.96
N ASP A 53 -0.56 3.35 -10.73
CA ASP A 53 0.06 4.63 -10.35
C ASP A 53 0.32 4.74 -8.84
N LYS A 54 -0.47 4.03 -8.04
CA LYS A 54 -0.47 4.08 -6.57
C LYS A 54 -0.58 2.68 -6.01
N LEU A 55 0.35 2.31 -5.12
CA LEU A 55 0.30 1.08 -4.34
C LEU A 55 -0.10 1.41 -2.90
N VAL A 56 -1.19 0.80 -2.44
CA VAL A 56 -1.63 0.83 -1.04
C VAL A 56 -1.30 -0.52 -0.42
N VAL A 57 -0.57 -0.50 0.69
CA VAL A 57 -0.17 -1.70 1.43
C VAL A 57 -0.87 -1.70 2.79
N GLY A 58 -1.73 -2.67 3.03
CA GLY A 58 -2.26 -2.97 4.36
C GLY A 58 -1.24 -3.76 5.17
N LEU A 59 -0.84 -3.24 6.32
CA LEU A 59 0.00 -3.97 7.27
C LEU A 59 -0.90 -4.72 8.24
N ASN A 60 -0.85 -6.04 8.18
CA ASN A 60 -1.63 -6.91 9.04
C ASN A 60 -0.87 -7.15 10.36
N THR A 61 -1.60 -7.38 11.45
CA THR A 61 -1.03 -7.95 12.67
C THR A 61 -0.83 -9.45 12.50
N ASP A 62 0.07 -10.06 13.27
CA ASP A 62 0.35 -11.51 13.23
C ASP A 62 -0.88 -12.37 13.52
N GLN A 63 -1.84 -11.84 14.28
CA GLN A 63 -3.11 -12.51 14.57
C GLN A 63 -4.05 -12.58 13.36
N SER A 64 -3.78 -11.79 12.31
CA SER A 64 -4.66 -11.58 11.16
C SER A 64 -4.22 -12.37 9.91
N VAL A 65 -3.28 -13.31 10.05
CA VAL A 65 -2.81 -14.24 9.00
C VAL A 65 -3.05 -15.70 9.37
#